data_AF-A0A2B4R9H2-F1
#
_entry.id   AF-A0A2B4R9H2-F1
#
_cell.length_a   1.000
_cell.length_b   1.000
_cell.length_c   1.000
_cell.angle_alpha   90.00
_cell.angle_beta   90.00
_cell.angle_gamma   90.00
#
_symmetry.space_group_name_H-M   'P 1'
#
loop_
_entity.id
_entity.type
_entity.pdbx_description
1 polymer ?
#
loop_
_entity_poly.entity_id
_entity_poly.type
_entity_poly.pdbx_seq_one_letter_code
_entity_poly.pdbx_strand_id
1 'polypeptide(L)'
;MYMPNGQQTVVAVLDQMMSPHWPYLPKRQENYETEEEREAIEGVWNTISDDPLNYHFYYHILDGDEGGRPPKILASDEHQQTENKYFNWRYKSCLHAIAMSNNKEALQHPVVRMLIKSKWKSYGHLFLRLQAALYCVFLLFLSYSLLHASTKLDPTHYSGALDLLRGFCEVVTLLIVVFYICEEINQIRMTTGLYTQTLAKIILHDVTRSMAVFIVTFFSFCGALSLSLCYSGSSENQEPRGFGDVLLSAFRALSEQYPMAKDYSTFNWLSIVLMMAYMGTVTVILLNILIAQMSTTYIQAKKVARLEYDVDRILQLTRMERFPFLNLRVRYYKEGDWISEIKLAKELLEFSEDRNPWESVEEKLNEIRDLMRKMVKQIRPGQE
;
A
#
# COMPACT_ATOMS: atom_id res chain seq x y z
N MET A 1 16.55 24.31 -24.97
CA MET A 1 17.06 23.01 -24.52
C MET A 1 16.43 22.74 -23.16
N TYR A 2 15.21 22.19 -23.16
CA TYR A 2 14.46 21.93 -21.93
C TYR A 2 15.08 20.72 -21.24
N MET A 3 15.63 20.89 -20.03
CA MET A 3 15.95 19.75 -19.19
C MET A 3 14.64 18.98 -18.95
N PRO A 4 14.53 17.70 -19.36
CA PRO A 4 13.34 16.93 -19.05
C PRO A 4 13.19 16.89 -17.52
N ASN A 5 11.94 16.98 -17.05
CA ASN A 5 11.62 16.85 -15.62
C ASN A 5 12.30 15.58 -15.10
N GLY A 6 13.00 15.63 -13.95
CA GLY A 6 13.81 14.50 -13.45
C GLY A 6 13.07 13.16 -13.34
N GLN A 7 11.74 13.18 -13.28
CA GLN A 7 10.86 12.01 -13.41
C GLN A 7 11.04 11.25 -14.73
N GLN A 8 11.03 11.96 -15.87
CA GLN A 8 11.21 11.37 -17.19
C GLN A 8 12.61 10.77 -17.37
N THR A 9 13.62 11.38 -16.75
CA THR A 9 14.99 10.85 -16.76
C THR A 9 15.10 9.54 -15.97
N VAL A 10 14.47 9.45 -14.80
CA VAL A 10 14.46 8.21 -14.00
C VAL A 10 13.72 7.10 -14.73
N VAL A 11 12.57 7.40 -15.35
CA VAL A 11 11.81 6.41 -16.15
C VAL A 11 12.64 5.94 -17.34
N ALA A 12 13.30 6.85 -18.08
CA ALA A 12 14.16 6.47 -19.20
C ALA A 12 15.35 5.59 -18.79
N VAL A 13 15.93 5.82 -17.60
CA VAL A 13 16.98 4.95 -17.06
C VAL A 13 16.42 3.57 -16.70
N LEU A 14 15.23 3.51 -16.10
CA LEU A 14 14.56 2.24 -15.78
C LEU A 14 14.18 1.45 -17.04
N ASP A 15 13.78 2.14 -18.10
CA ASP A 15 13.51 1.56 -19.41
C ASP A 15 14.76 0.89 -19.98
N GLN A 16 15.93 1.53 -19.88
CA GLN A 16 17.21 0.96 -20.30
C GLN A 16 17.66 -0.27 -19.48
N MET A 17 17.07 -0.52 -18.31
CA MET A 17 17.35 -1.71 -17.49
C MET A 17 16.61 -2.97 -17.96
N MET A 18 15.75 -2.85 -18.97
CA MET A 18 15.06 -3.96 -19.62
C MET A 18 15.71 -4.26 -20.97
N SER A 19 16.32 -5.43 -21.10
CA SER A 19 16.86 -5.89 -22.37
C SER A 19 15.96 -6.97 -22.96
N PRO A 20 15.33 -6.73 -24.13
CA PRO A 20 14.63 -7.77 -24.84
C PRO A 20 15.61 -8.79 -25.40
N HIS A 21 15.26 -10.07 -25.30
CA HIS A 21 16.07 -11.16 -25.79
C HIS A 21 15.27 -12.08 -26.70
N TRP A 22 15.87 -12.36 -27.85
CA TRP A 22 15.37 -13.31 -28.83
C TRP A 22 16.26 -14.56 -28.75
N PRO A 23 15.74 -15.69 -28.21
CA PRO A 23 16.53 -16.91 -28.01
C PRO A 23 17.15 -17.49 -29.28
N TYR A 24 16.56 -17.17 -30.43
CA TYR A 24 16.95 -17.70 -31.74
C TYR A 24 17.92 -16.77 -32.50
N LEU A 25 18.27 -15.61 -31.93
CA LEU A 25 19.11 -14.63 -32.60
C LEU A 25 20.61 -14.89 -32.35
N PRO A 26 21.44 -14.91 -33.40
CA PRO A 26 22.88 -14.89 -33.23
C PRO A 26 23.31 -13.57 -32.55
N LYS A 27 24.21 -13.68 -31.57
CA LYS A 27 24.77 -12.51 -30.88
C LYS A 27 25.54 -11.65 -31.86
N ARG A 28 25.28 -10.34 -31.87
CA ARG A 28 26.13 -9.38 -32.59
C ARG A 28 27.51 -9.36 -31.93
N GLN A 29 28.54 -9.48 -32.74
CA GLN A 29 29.93 -9.39 -32.31
C GLN A 29 30.48 -8.01 -32.71
N GLU A 30 31.41 -7.46 -31.92
CA GLU A 30 32.05 -6.18 -32.25
C GLU A 30 33.03 -6.34 -33.43
N ASN A 31 33.63 -7.52 -33.57
CA ASN A 31 34.50 -7.89 -34.67
C ASN A 31 33.95 -9.16 -35.33
N TYR A 32 33.49 -9.05 -36.56
CA TYR A 32 33.15 -10.21 -37.38
C TYR A 32 34.39 -10.66 -38.15
N GLU A 33 34.57 -11.98 -38.31
CA GLU A 33 35.71 -12.51 -39.07
C GLU A 33 35.54 -12.29 -40.58
N THR A 34 34.29 -12.19 -41.06
CA THR A 34 33.95 -11.94 -42.47
C THR A 34 32.76 -10.99 -42.62
N GLU A 35 32.78 -10.18 -43.68
CA GLU A 35 31.66 -9.28 -44.01
C GLU A 35 30.39 -10.06 -44.36
N GLU A 36 30.52 -11.25 -44.95
CA GLU A 36 29.41 -12.16 -45.23
C GLU A 36 28.71 -12.65 -43.94
N GLU A 37 29.47 -12.89 -42.87
CA GLU A 37 28.92 -13.27 -41.57
C GLU A 37 28.16 -12.09 -40.95
N ARG A 38 28.71 -10.88 -41.08
CA ARG A 38 28.05 -9.65 -40.65
C ARG A 38 26.73 -9.41 -41.41
N GLU A 39 26.74 -9.52 -42.74
CA GLU A 39 25.54 -9.35 -43.56
C GLU A 39 24.49 -10.44 -43.30
N ALA A 40 24.91 -11.68 -43.09
CA ALA A 40 24.00 -12.77 -42.74
C ALA A 40 23.34 -12.53 -41.37
N ILE A 41 24.13 -12.11 -40.37
CA ILE A 41 23.62 -11.78 -39.04
C ILE A 41 22.71 -10.55 -39.12
N GLU A 42 23.12 -9.46 -39.76
CA GLU A 42 22.31 -8.25 -39.95
C GLU A 42 21.01 -8.54 -40.72
N GLY A 43 21.06 -9.39 -41.75
CA GLY A 43 19.89 -9.85 -42.50
C GLY A 43 18.89 -10.64 -41.65
N VAL A 44 19.38 -11.53 -40.79
CA VAL A 44 18.54 -12.23 -39.80
C VAL A 44 17.96 -11.25 -38.78
N TRP A 45 18.73 -10.26 -38.33
CA TRP A 45 18.24 -9.20 -37.43
C TRP A 45 17.17 -8.28 -38.08
N ASN A 46 17.21 -8.12 -39.40
CA ASN A 46 16.28 -7.28 -40.15
C ASN A 46 14.95 -7.99 -40.50
N THR A 47 14.90 -9.32 -40.42
CA THR A 47 13.74 -10.14 -40.83
C THR A 47 12.79 -10.52 -39.68
N ILE A 48 13.12 -10.15 -38.45
CA ILE A 48 12.38 -10.59 -37.25
C ILE A 48 11.32 -9.57 -36.82
N SER A 49 10.22 -10.09 -36.28
CA SER A 49 9.14 -9.32 -35.65
C SER A 49 9.66 -8.51 -34.45
N ASP A 50 9.17 -7.28 -34.29
CA ASP A 50 9.55 -6.35 -33.21
C ASP A 50 9.26 -6.88 -31.79
N ASP A 51 8.53 -7.99 -31.64
CA ASP A 51 8.05 -8.51 -30.36
C ASP A 51 9.01 -9.58 -29.77
N PRO A 52 9.67 -9.30 -28.63
CA PRO A 52 10.59 -10.22 -27.97
C PRO A 52 9.88 -11.22 -27.03
N LEU A 53 10.35 -12.47 -27.00
CA LEU A 53 9.73 -13.55 -26.21
C LEU A 53 10.19 -13.59 -24.74
N ASN A 54 11.43 -13.19 -24.47
CA ASN A 54 12.04 -13.18 -23.14
C ASN A 54 12.65 -11.83 -22.84
N TYR A 55 12.62 -11.45 -21.57
CA TYR A 55 13.18 -10.20 -21.08
C TYR A 55 14.25 -10.49 -20.04
N HIS A 56 15.38 -9.80 -20.17
CA HIS A 56 16.40 -9.76 -19.14
C HIS A 56 16.28 -8.45 -18.37
N PHE A 57 15.93 -8.56 -17.10
CA PHE A 57 15.87 -7.42 -16.19
C PHE A 57 17.21 -7.28 -15.49
N TYR A 58 17.89 -6.16 -15.67
CA TYR A 58 19.11 -5.85 -14.92
C TYR A 58 18.74 -5.13 -13.62
N TYR A 59 19.24 -5.57 -12.47
CA TYR A 59 18.93 -4.95 -11.16
C TYR A 59 20.11 -4.17 -10.55
N HIS A 60 21.28 -4.25 -11.16
CA HIS A 60 22.55 -3.71 -10.64
C HIS A 60 22.48 -2.22 -10.23
N ILE A 61 21.78 -1.37 -11.00
CA ILE A 61 21.66 0.07 -10.69
C ILE A 61 20.76 0.31 -9.46
N LEU A 62 19.66 -0.45 -9.34
CA LEU A 62 18.71 -0.31 -8.23
C LEU A 62 19.29 -0.83 -6.92
N ASP A 63 20.15 -1.84 -7.01
CA ASP A 63 20.89 -2.45 -5.90
C ASP A 63 22.27 -1.85 -5.68
N GLY A 64 22.62 -0.76 -6.37
CA GLY A 64 23.86 -0.02 -6.17
C GLY A 64 23.91 0.79 -4.87
N ASP A 65 25.11 1.01 -4.33
CA ASP A 65 25.33 1.96 -3.23
C ASP A 65 25.16 3.43 -3.69
N GLU A 66 25.37 4.43 -2.81
CA GLU A 66 25.28 5.85 -3.18
C GLU A 66 26.24 6.26 -4.33
N GLY A 67 27.27 5.45 -4.61
CA GLY A 67 28.19 5.61 -5.74
C GLY A 67 27.82 4.77 -6.97
N GLY A 68 26.68 4.09 -6.98
CA GLY A 68 26.23 3.23 -8.07
C GLY A 68 26.99 1.90 -8.17
N ARG A 69 27.74 1.50 -7.14
CA ARG A 69 28.56 0.28 -7.18
C ARG A 69 27.71 -0.96 -6.87
N PRO A 70 27.81 -2.04 -7.66
CA PRO A 70 27.05 -3.25 -7.40
C PRO A 70 27.62 -4.06 -6.23
N PRO A 71 26.80 -4.87 -5.54
CA PRO A 71 27.21 -5.75 -4.44
C PRO A 71 28.22 -6.83 -4.84
N LYS A 72 28.12 -7.35 -6.06
CA LYS A 72 29.06 -8.32 -6.64
C LYS A 72 29.60 -7.80 -7.96
N ILE A 73 30.88 -8.05 -8.21
CA ILE A 73 31.56 -7.73 -9.47
C ILE A 73 32.01 -9.05 -10.10
N LEU A 74 31.88 -9.17 -11.42
CA LEU A 74 32.51 -10.24 -12.19
C LEU A 74 34.04 -10.15 -12.03
N ALA A 75 34.66 -11.20 -11.49
CA ALA A 75 36.11 -11.30 -11.51
C ALA A 75 36.59 -11.45 -12.96
N SER A 76 37.87 -11.13 -13.21
CA SER A 76 38.50 -11.19 -14.53
C SER A 76 38.46 -12.58 -15.19
N ASP A 77 38.11 -13.63 -14.41
CA ASP A 77 37.73 -14.94 -14.91
C ASP A 77 36.19 -15.04 -14.91
N GLU A 78 35.60 -15.04 -16.11
CA GLU A 78 34.18 -14.83 -16.44
C GLU A 78 33.13 -15.70 -15.72
N HIS A 79 33.53 -16.57 -14.79
CA HIS A 79 32.66 -17.56 -14.15
C HIS A 79 32.50 -17.37 -12.63
N GLN A 80 33.22 -16.46 -11.97
CA GLN A 80 33.08 -16.24 -10.52
C GLN A 80 32.72 -14.79 -10.17
N GLN A 81 31.51 -14.60 -9.63
CA GLN A 81 31.10 -13.35 -9.03
C GLN A 81 31.80 -13.18 -7.68
N THR A 82 32.72 -12.23 -7.59
CA THR A 82 33.39 -11.87 -6.34
C THR A 82 32.65 -10.76 -5.60
N GLU A 83 32.62 -10.85 -4.27
CA GLU A 83 32.06 -9.79 -3.42
C GLU A 83 32.85 -8.50 -3.57
N ASN A 84 32.15 -7.39 -3.79
CA ASN A 84 32.79 -6.10 -3.96
C ASN A 84 33.27 -5.55 -2.60
N LYS A 85 34.59 -5.51 -2.39
CA LYS A 85 35.20 -4.98 -1.15
C LYS A 85 34.87 -3.51 -0.88
N TYR A 86 34.51 -2.74 -1.92
CA TYR A 86 34.19 -1.32 -1.82
C TYR A 86 32.69 -1.03 -1.73
N PHE A 87 31.85 -2.08 -1.76
CA PHE A 87 30.42 -1.93 -1.62
C PHE A 87 30.05 -1.75 -0.14
N ASN A 88 29.36 -0.66 0.17
CA ASN A 88 28.87 -0.44 1.53
C ASN A 88 27.37 -0.78 1.64
N TRP A 89 27.11 -1.90 2.30
CA TRP A 89 25.77 -2.44 2.52
C TRP A 89 24.88 -1.59 3.43
N ARG A 90 25.45 -0.65 4.21
CA ARG A 90 24.69 0.24 5.12
C ARG A 90 24.14 1.49 4.46
N TYR A 91 24.60 1.84 3.25
CA TYR A 91 24.13 3.03 2.54
C TYR A 91 22.77 2.82 1.88
N LYS A 92 22.06 3.94 1.69
CA LYS A 92 20.75 3.99 1.05
C LYS A 92 20.89 3.45 -0.39
N SER A 93 20.02 2.51 -0.76
CA SER A 93 19.93 2.04 -2.14
C SER A 93 19.27 3.10 -3.03
N CYS A 94 19.53 3.02 -4.33
CA CYS A 94 18.75 3.77 -5.33
C CYS A 94 17.24 3.48 -5.19
N LEU A 95 16.88 2.24 -4.83
CA LEU A 95 15.49 1.86 -4.51
C LEU A 95 14.91 2.67 -3.32
N HIS A 96 15.69 2.90 -2.26
CA HIS A 96 15.28 3.73 -1.14
C HIS A 96 15.16 5.21 -1.53
N ALA A 97 16.06 5.70 -2.40
CA ALA A 97 15.96 7.06 -2.94
C ALA A 97 14.71 7.22 -3.81
N ILE A 98 14.35 6.21 -4.62
CA ILE A 98 13.13 6.19 -5.42
C ILE A 98 11.88 6.18 -4.53
N ALA A 99 11.86 5.37 -3.46
CA ALA A 99 10.73 5.34 -2.52
C ALA A 99 10.57 6.66 -1.73
N MET A 100 11.68 7.36 -1.45
CA MET A 100 11.65 8.68 -0.82
C MET A 100 11.29 9.79 -1.81
N SER A 101 11.57 9.59 -3.10
CA SER A 101 11.13 10.48 -4.16
C SER A 101 9.63 10.28 -4.38
N ASN A 102 8.82 11.34 -4.40
CA ASN A 102 7.37 11.25 -4.63
C ASN A 102 7.02 10.90 -6.10
N ASN A 103 7.89 10.14 -6.77
CA ASN A 103 7.84 9.78 -8.19
C ASN A 103 7.03 8.49 -8.36
N LYS A 104 5.70 8.65 -8.43
CA LYS A 104 4.73 7.56 -8.54
C LYS A 104 4.98 6.66 -9.77
N GLU A 105 5.38 7.25 -10.89
CA GLU A 105 5.62 6.55 -12.14
C GLU A 105 6.85 5.62 -12.05
N ALA A 106 7.94 6.08 -11.43
CA ALA A 106 9.13 5.26 -11.21
C ALA A 106 8.86 4.08 -10.27
N LEU A 107 7.98 4.27 -9.27
CA LEU A 107 7.56 3.22 -8.34
C LEU A 107 6.73 2.13 -9.04
N GLN A 108 5.87 2.53 -9.98
CA GLN A 108 5.00 1.63 -10.73
C GLN A 108 5.74 0.87 -11.85
N HIS A 109 7.00 1.22 -12.10
CA HIS A 109 7.78 0.62 -13.16
C HIS A 109 7.96 -0.91 -12.99
N PRO A 110 7.79 -1.72 -14.06
CA PRO A 110 7.92 -3.18 -13.99
C PRO A 110 9.21 -3.68 -13.36
N VAL A 111 10.36 -3.07 -13.71
CA VAL A 111 11.69 -3.44 -13.17
C VAL A 111 11.72 -3.32 -11.64
N VAL A 112 11.23 -2.20 -11.11
CA VAL A 112 11.22 -1.90 -9.67
C VAL A 112 10.31 -2.89 -8.94
N ARG A 113 9.12 -3.15 -9.47
CA ARG A 113 8.16 -4.11 -8.91
C ARG A 113 8.69 -5.53 -8.91
N MET A 114 9.29 -5.97 -10.01
CA MET A 114 9.90 -7.31 -10.11
C MET A 114 11.04 -7.49 -9.12
N LEU A 115 11.89 -6.46 -8.95
CA LEU A 115 12.95 -6.48 -7.95
C LEU A 115 12.40 -6.63 -6.52
N ILE A 116 11.40 -5.83 -6.16
CA ILE A 116 10.76 -5.87 -4.84
C ILE A 116 10.15 -7.26 -4.58
N LYS A 117 9.47 -7.84 -5.55
CA LYS A 117 8.88 -9.18 -5.44
C LYS A 117 9.96 -10.25 -5.24
N SER A 118 11.03 -10.19 -6.02
CA SER A 118 12.16 -11.13 -5.93
C SER A 118 12.83 -11.08 -4.55
N LYS A 119 13.10 -9.87 -4.05
CA LYS A 119 13.64 -9.66 -2.70
C LYS A 119 12.71 -10.13 -1.59
N TRP A 120 11.42 -9.80 -1.70
CA TRP A 120 10.40 -10.23 -0.73
C TRP A 120 10.28 -11.76 -0.66
N LYS A 121 10.32 -12.44 -1.82
CA LYS A 121 10.30 -13.90 -1.89
C LYS A 121 11.56 -14.52 -1.29
N SER A 122 12.72 -13.88 -1.45
CA SER A 122 14.01 -14.40 -1.02
C SER A 122 14.18 -14.38 0.50
N TYR A 123 13.86 -13.26 1.15
CA TYR A 123 14.08 -13.11 2.60
C TYR A 123 12.91 -12.52 3.38
N GLY A 124 11.93 -11.90 2.72
CA GLY A 124 10.75 -11.31 3.38
C GLY A 124 9.95 -12.34 4.18
N HIS A 125 9.68 -13.52 3.61
CA HIS A 125 8.98 -14.59 4.33
C HIS A 125 9.77 -15.13 5.53
N LEU A 126 11.10 -15.23 5.42
CA LEU A 126 11.95 -15.67 6.52
C LEU A 126 11.94 -14.65 7.67
N PHE A 127 12.03 -13.36 7.33
CA PHE A 127 11.98 -12.28 8.30
C PHE A 127 10.62 -12.23 9.02
N LEU A 128 9.51 -12.36 8.28
CA LEU A 128 8.17 -12.44 8.87
C LEU A 128 8.02 -13.65 9.81
N ARG A 129 8.55 -14.81 9.43
CA ARG A 129 8.56 -16.00 10.30
C ARG A 129 9.38 -15.75 11.56
N LEU A 130 10.53 -15.11 11.45
CA LEU A 130 11.38 -14.75 12.59
C LEU A 130 10.65 -13.76 13.52
N GLN A 131 10.03 -12.73 12.98
CA GLN A 131 9.27 -11.73 13.74
C GLN A 131 8.07 -12.37 14.44
N ALA A 132 7.33 -13.24 13.77
CA ALA A 132 6.23 -14.01 14.37
C ALA A 132 6.74 -14.91 15.50
N ALA A 133 7.87 -15.59 15.30
CA ALA A 133 8.47 -16.43 16.35
C ALA A 133 8.92 -15.60 17.57
N LEU A 134 9.56 -14.44 17.35
CA LEU A 134 9.94 -13.52 18.43
C LEU A 134 8.71 -13.01 19.19
N TYR A 135 7.62 -12.70 18.49
CA TYR A 135 6.37 -12.28 19.11
C TYR A 135 5.72 -13.40 19.92
N CYS A 136 5.71 -14.64 19.43
CA CYS A 136 5.26 -15.81 20.20
C CYS A 136 6.12 -16.00 21.47
N VAL A 137 7.43 -15.86 21.37
CA VAL A 137 8.35 -15.93 22.53
C VAL A 137 8.03 -14.82 23.53
N PHE A 138 7.80 -13.59 23.06
CA PHE A 138 7.35 -12.48 23.90
C PHE A 138 6.04 -12.79 24.63
N LEU A 139 5.02 -13.32 23.92
CA LEU A 139 3.74 -13.69 24.54
C LEU A 139 3.88 -14.81 25.57
N LEU A 140 4.76 -15.81 25.32
CA LEU A 140 5.04 -16.89 26.26
C LEU A 140 5.68 -16.34 27.54
N PHE A 141 6.67 -15.45 27.40
CA PHE A 141 7.32 -14.81 28.54
C PHE A 141 6.36 -13.91 29.34
N LEU A 142 5.53 -13.13 28.64
CA LEU A 142 4.51 -12.30 29.28
C LEU A 142 3.48 -13.17 30.04
N SER A 143 2.99 -14.23 29.41
CA SER A 143 2.02 -15.15 30.02
C SER A 143 2.61 -15.87 31.24
N TYR A 144 3.86 -16.33 31.15
CA TYR A 144 4.57 -16.94 32.27
C TYR A 144 4.73 -15.98 33.45
N SER A 145 5.13 -14.73 33.17
CA SER A 145 5.30 -13.70 34.20
C SER A 145 3.97 -13.38 34.90
N LEU A 146 2.89 -13.22 34.14
CA LEU A 146 1.55 -12.92 34.67
C LEU A 146 0.96 -14.08 35.48
N LEU A 147 1.07 -15.31 34.99
CA LEU A 147 0.57 -16.50 35.69
C LEU A 147 1.35 -16.76 36.98
N HIS A 148 2.66 -16.55 37.00
CA HIS A 148 3.44 -16.69 38.22
C HIS A 148 3.22 -15.52 39.19
N ALA A 149 2.91 -14.33 38.68
CA ALA A 149 2.50 -13.18 39.51
C ALA A 149 1.18 -13.42 40.23
N SER A 150 0.17 -14.00 39.57
CA SER A 150 -1.15 -14.21 40.17
C SER A 150 -1.18 -15.26 41.27
N THR A 151 -0.18 -16.15 41.33
CA THR A 151 -0.11 -17.24 42.32
C THR A 151 0.57 -16.84 43.64
N LYS A 152 1.07 -15.60 43.76
CA LYS A 152 1.77 -15.12 44.96
C LYS A 152 1.06 -13.94 45.62
N LEU A 153 1.03 -13.96 46.96
CA LEU A 153 0.45 -12.88 47.77
C LEU A 153 1.26 -11.57 47.70
N ASP A 154 2.59 -11.66 47.67
CA ASP A 154 3.50 -10.51 47.60
C ASP A 154 4.30 -10.52 46.28
N PRO A 155 4.06 -9.56 45.37
CA PRO A 155 4.63 -9.58 44.02
C PRO A 155 6.10 -9.12 43.93
N THR A 156 6.71 -8.63 45.01
CA THR A 156 8.06 -8.00 45.01
C THR A 156 9.15 -8.83 45.71
N HIS A 157 8.81 -9.97 46.30
CA HIS A 157 9.76 -10.79 47.05
C HIS A 157 10.35 -11.90 46.17
N TYR A 158 11.61 -11.72 45.73
CA TYR A 158 12.32 -12.66 44.86
C TYR A 158 13.37 -13.45 45.65
N SER A 159 13.00 -14.60 46.22
CA SER A 159 13.93 -15.41 47.04
C SER A 159 14.19 -16.81 46.49
N GLY A 160 13.35 -17.33 45.59
CA GLY A 160 13.52 -18.65 44.96
C GLY A 160 14.12 -18.63 43.55
N ALA A 161 14.63 -19.78 43.08
CA ALA A 161 15.12 -19.93 41.70
C ALA A 161 14.04 -19.65 40.64
N LEU A 162 12.78 -20.03 40.93
CA LEU A 162 11.62 -19.71 40.09
C LEU A 162 11.31 -18.20 40.08
N ASP A 163 11.60 -17.50 41.18
CA ASP A 163 11.43 -16.06 41.26
C ASP A 163 12.50 -15.32 40.47
N LEU A 164 13.74 -15.80 40.50
CA LEU A 164 14.82 -15.24 39.68
C LEU A 164 14.52 -15.40 38.19
N LEU A 165 13.98 -16.55 37.76
CA LEU A 165 13.53 -16.77 36.38
C LEU A 165 12.37 -15.83 36.00
N ARG A 166 11.42 -15.60 36.91
CA ARG A 166 10.34 -14.62 36.72
C ARG A 166 10.89 -13.20 36.59
N GLY A 167 11.80 -12.78 37.47
CA GLY A 167 12.41 -11.44 37.40
C GLY A 167 13.18 -11.23 36.09
N PHE A 168 13.91 -12.25 35.62
CA PHE A 168 14.54 -12.22 34.30
C PHE A 168 13.49 -12.07 33.16
N CYS A 169 12.39 -12.81 33.25
CA CYS A 169 11.30 -12.76 32.29
C CYS A 169 10.61 -11.38 32.25
N GLU A 170 10.36 -10.78 33.41
CA GLU A 170 9.80 -9.42 33.54
C GLU A 170 10.75 -8.36 32.96
N VAL A 171 12.05 -8.45 33.21
CA VAL A 171 13.04 -7.54 32.63
C VAL A 171 13.10 -7.69 31.10
N VAL A 172 13.14 -8.92 30.59
CA VAL A 172 13.17 -9.20 29.15
C VAL A 172 11.89 -8.69 28.46
N THR A 173 10.72 -8.94 29.04
CA THR A 173 9.44 -8.46 28.49
C THR A 173 9.35 -6.94 28.49
N LEU A 174 9.78 -6.26 29.57
CA LEU A 174 9.84 -4.80 29.61
C LEU A 174 10.79 -4.22 28.56
N LEU A 175 11.99 -4.80 28.40
CA LEU A 175 12.94 -4.39 27.36
C LEU A 175 12.35 -4.57 25.94
N ILE A 176 11.68 -5.69 25.69
CA ILE A 176 11.00 -5.96 24.41
C ILE A 176 9.86 -4.94 24.18
N VAL A 177 9.05 -4.62 25.19
CA VAL A 177 7.97 -3.62 25.08
C VAL A 177 8.53 -2.24 24.76
N VAL A 178 9.57 -1.79 25.46
CA VAL A 178 10.21 -0.50 25.18
C VAL A 178 10.76 -0.47 23.76
N PHE A 179 11.40 -1.55 23.32
CA PHE A 179 11.89 -1.67 21.94
C PHE A 179 10.75 -1.58 20.91
N TYR A 180 9.64 -2.30 21.12
CA TYR A 180 8.46 -2.22 20.25
C TYR A 180 7.85 -0.82 20.21
N ILE A 181 7.75 -0.13 21.35
CA ILE A 181 7.23 1.25 21.40
C ILE A 181 8.15 2.19 20.60
N CYS A 182 9.47 2.06 20.74
CA CYS A 182 10.43 2.87 19.97
C CYS A 182 10.30 2.61 18.45
N GLU A 183 10.18 1.35 18.04
CA GLU A 183 9.96 0.98 16.65
C GLU A 183 8.64 1.54 16.11
N GLU A 184 7.55 1.44 16.88
CA GLU A 184 6.23 1.94 16.50
C GLU A 184 6.24 3.47 16.35
N ILE A 185 6.86 4.19 17.27
CA ILE A 185 7.02 5.66 17.18
C ILE A 185 7.83 6.03 15.93
N ASN A 186 8.88 5.27 15.61
CA ASN A 186 9.69 5.50 14.43
C ASN A 186 8.93 5.18 13.12
N GLN A 187 8.04 4.19 13.13
CA GLN A 187 7.11 3.91 12.02
C GLN A 187 6.11 5.05 11.84
N ILE A 188 5.44 5.46 12.91
CA ILE A 188 4.44 6.54 12.88
C ILE A 188 5.03 7.82 12.30
N ARG A 189 6.26 8.18 12.71
CA ARG A 189 6.96 9.37 12.21
C ARG A 189 7.33 9.29 10.73
N MET A 190 7.66 8.10 10.22
CA MET A 190 8.21 7.93 8.88
C MET A 190 7.16 7.62 7.80
N THR A 191 6.08 6.91 8.13
CA THR A 191 5.15 6.38 7.12
C THR A 191 3.67 6.60 7.43
N THR A 192 3.25 6.44 8.69
CA THR A 192 1.81 6.44 9.02
C THR A 192 1.18 7.83 9.13
N GLY A 193 1.98 8.86 9.44
CA GLY A 193 1.47 10.24 9.62
C GLY A 193 0.79 10.82 8.37
N LEU A 194 1.21 10.43 7.17
CA LEU A 194 0.63 10.92 5.92
C LEU A 194 -0.66 10.17 5.54
N TYR A 195 -0.70 8.85 5.74
CA TYR A 195 -1.85 7.98 5.41
C TYR A 195 -3.09 8.35 6.23
N THR A 196 -2.95 8.41 7.55
CA THR A 196 -4.08 8.71 8.44
C THR A 196 -4.50 10.17 8.30
N GLN A 197 -3.56 11.10 8.10
CA GLN A 197 -3.87 12.51 7.93
C GLN A 197 -4.60 12.78 6.61
N THR A 198 -4.22 12.14 5.51
CA THR A 198 -4.90 12.31 4.22
C THR A 198 -6.28 11.66 4.24
N LEU A 199 -6.40 10.42 4.72
CA LEU A 199 -7.67 9.71 4.82
C LEU A 199 -8.63 10.42 5.80
N ALA A 200 -8.15 10.87 6.96
CA ALA A 200 -8.95 11.64 7.91
C ALA A 200 -9.39 12.99 7.32
N LYS A 201 -8.53 13.68 6.57
CA LYS A 201 -8.90 14.95 5.93
C LYS A 201 -9.99 14.78 4.87
N ILE A 202 -9.93 13.70 4.08
CA ILE A 202 -10.94 13.41 3.06
C ILE A 202 -12.27 13.01 3.73
N ILE A 203 -12.24 12.12 4.72
CA ILE A 203 -13.45 11.72 5.47
C ILE A 203 -14.08 12.93 6.19
N LEU A 204 -13.27 13.78 6.83
CA LEU A 204 -13.77 14.96 7.52
C LEU A 204 -14.47 15.92 6.56
N HIS A 205 -13.91 16.12 5.37
CA HIS A 205 -14.52 16.97 4.35
C HIS A 205 -15.89 16.43 3.88
N ASP A 206 -15.99 15.11 3.68
CA ASP A 206 -17.25 14.50 3.23
C ASP A 206 -18.32 14.46 4.34
N VAL A 207 -17.92 14.12 5.57
CA VAL A 207 -18.81 14.11 6.73
C VAL A 207 -19.32 15.52 7.05
N THR A 208 -18.48 16.54 6.93
CA THR A 208 -18.90 17.93 7.15
C THR A 208 -19.91 18.41 6.11
N ARG A 209 -19.73 18.05 4.83
CA ARG A 209 -20.71 18.35 3.77
C ARG A 209 -22.03 17.60 3.97
N SER A 210 -21.97 16.33 4.36
CA SER A 210 -23.16 15.53 4.72
C SER A 210 -23.89 16.15 5.92
N MET A 211 -23.15 16.57 6.95
CA MET A 211 -23.72 17.21 8.14
C MET A 211 -24.42 18.52 7.84
N ALA A 212 -23.93 19.32 6.88
CA ALA A 212 -24.61 20.54 6.47
C ALA A 212 -26.01 20.25 5.89
N VAL A 213 -26.12 19.24 5.02
CA VAL A 213 -27.42 18.81 4.45
C VAL A 213 -28.32 18.25 5.55
N PHE A 214 -27.77 17.46 6.46
CA PHE A 214 -28.49 16.92 7.61
C PHE A 214 -29.07 18.03 8.50
N ILE A 215 -28.28 19.03 8.87
CA ILE A 215 -28.74 20.13 9.73
C ILE A 215 -29.90 20.88 9.07
N VAL A 216 -29.80 21.20 7.77
CA VAL A 216 -30.86 21.93 7.05
C VAL A 216 -32.16 21.13 7.00
N THR A 217 -32.12 19.85 6.66
CA THR A 217 -33.33 19.01 6.59
C THR A 217 -33.91 18.76 7.98
N PHE A 218 -33.07 18.46 8.96
CA PHE A 218 -33.45 18.17 10.34
C PHE A 218 -34.12 19.37 11.01
N PHE A 219 -33.55 20.58 10.90
CA PHE A 219 -34.16 21.79 11.46
C PHE A 219 -35.47 22.17 10.75
N SER A 220 -35.54 22.03 9.42
CA SER A 220 -36.78 22.30 8.68
C SER A 220 -37.95 21.43 9.16
N PHE A 221 -37.67 20.19 9.55
CA PHE A 221 -38.69 19.27 10.03
C PHE A 221 -39.03 19.41 11.49
N CYS A 222 -38.03 19.60 12.36
CA CYS A 222 -38.32 19.91 13.76
C CYS A 222 -39.17 21.20 13.85
N GLY A 223 -38.95 22.16 12.96
CA GLY A 223 -39.80 23.34 12.80
C GLY A 223 -41.23 23.01 12.35
N ALA A 224 -41.39 22.19 11.30
CA ALA A 224 -42.70 21.79 10.79
C ALA A 224 -43.51 20.96 11.81
N LEU A 225 -42.87 20.00 12.49
CA LEU A 225 -43.49 19.21 13.55
C LEU A 225 -43.87 20.07 14.75
N SER A 226 -42.98 20.95 15.21
CA SER A 226 -43.29 21.85 16.32
C SER A 226 -44.50 22.74 16.00
N LEU A 227 -44.61 23.27 14.78
CA LEU A 227 -45.78 24.03 14.34
C LEU A 227 -47.06 23.17 14.28
N SER A 228 -46.94 21.92 13.79
CA SER A 228 -48.07 20.98 13.73
C SER A 228 -48.58 20.56 15.13
N LEU A 229 -47.67 20.42 16.10
CA LEU A 229 -47.98 20.11 17.50
C LEU A 229 -48.56 21.32 18.23
N CYS A 230 -48.01 22.52 18.00
CA CYS A 230 -48.53 23.77 18.58
C CYS A 230 -49.96 24.10 18.15
N TYR A 231 -50.40 23.62 16.98
CA TYR A 231 -51.76 23.84 16.47
C TYR A 231 -52.77 22.76 16.90
N SER A 232 -52.30 21.57 17.30
CA SER A 232 -53.16 20.49 17.83
C SER A 232 -53.44 20.76 19.31
N GLY A 233 -54.37 21.67 19.60
CA GLY A 233 -54.72 22.09 20.96
C GLY A 233 -55.51 21.06 21.77
N SER A 234 -54.94 19.92 22.15
CA SER A 234 -55.62 18.94 23.02
C SER A 234 -54.70 18.28 24.07
N SER A 235 -54.95 18.68 25.32
CA SER A 235 -54.77 18.06 26.65
C SER A 235 -53.71 16.97 26.95
N GLU A 236 -53.04 17.21 28.08
CA GLU A 236 -52.52 16.29 29.10
C GLU A 236 -51.24 15.45 28.86
N ASN A 237 -50.19 15.89 29.57
CA ASN A 237 -49.21 15.07 30.29
C ASN A 237 -48.47 13.99 29.50
N GLN A 238 -47.64 14.38 28.52
CA GLN A 238 -46.32 13.77 28.22
C GLN A 238 -45.65 14.30 26.94
N GLU A 239 -46.19 15.33 26.28
CA GLU A 239 -45.60 15.82 25.03
C GLU A 239 -44.49 16.87 25.24
N PRO A 240 -43.36 16.76 24.51
CA PRO A 240 -42.28 17.74 24.51
C PRO A 240 -42.78 19.10 23.99
N ARG A 241 -43.06 20.06 24.88
CA ARG A 241 -43.59 21.39 24.52
C ARG A 241 -42.54 22.34 23.95
N GLY A 242 -41.27 22.16 24.28
CA GLY A 242 -40.20 23.00 23.77
C GLY A 242 -39.74 22.56 22.38
N PHE A 243 -39.45 23.52 21.48
CA PHE A 243 -38.74 23.23 20.22
C PHE A 243 -37.47 22.41 20.47
N GLY A 244 -36.77 22.66 21.58
CA GLY A 244 -35.60 21.88 22.01
C GLY A 244 -35.91 20.43 22.40
N ASP A 245 -37.08 20.17 23.00
CA ASP A 245 -37.49 18.82 23.39
C ASP A 245 -37.92 18.00 22.16
N VAL A 246 -38.54 18.65 21.17
CA VAL A 246 -38.86 18.07 19.85
C VAL A 246 -37.59 17.80 19.04
N LEU A 247 -36.60 18.70 19.11
CA LEU A 247 -35.29 18.51 18.48
C LEU A 247 -34.54 17.32 19.10
N LEU A 248 -34.52 17.23 20.44
CA LEU A 248 -33.86 16.16 21.17
C LEU A 248 -34.55 14.81 20.94
N SER A 249 -35.89 14.78 20.92
CA SER A 249 -36.63 13.58 20.56
C SER A 249 -36.29 13.18 19.13
N ALA A 250 -36.43 14.07 18.14
CA ALA A 250 -36.10 13.79 16.73
C ALA A 250 -34.68 13.25 16.53
N PHE A 251 -33.69 13.80 17.24
CA PHE A 251 -32.32 13.30 17.21
C PHE A 251 -32.20 11.89 17.80
N ARG A 252 -32.89 11.64 18.92
CA ARG A 252 -32.94 10.32 19.57
C ARG A 252 -33.64 9.25 18.72
N ALA A 253 -34.63 9.61 17.91
CA ALA A 253 -35.22 8.66 16.93
C ALA A 253 -34.19 8.26 15.90
N LEU A 254 -33.45 9.25 15.39
CA LEU A 254 -32.52 9.01 14.30
C LEU A 254 -31.28 8.22 14.79
N SER A 255 -30.82 8.48 16.01
CA SER A 255 -29.63 7.85 16.60
C SER A 255 -29.91 6.55 17.35
N GLU A 256 -30.95 6.50 18.19
CA GLU A 256 -31.25 5.35 19.07
C GLU A 256 -32.40 4.48 18.54
N GLN A 257 -33.00 4.84 17.39
CA GLN A 257 -34.22 4.20 16.86
C GLN A 257 -35.37 4.17 17.89
N TYR A 258 -35.38 5.14 18.80
CA TYR A 258 -36.39 5.24 19.85
C TYR A 258 -37.67 5.88 19.32
N PRO A 259 -38.88 5.41 19.70
CA PRO A 259 -40.14 6.00 19.25
C PRO A 259 -40.30 7.46 19.71
N MET A 260 -40.79 8.31 18.81
CA MET A 260 -40.95 9.76 19.02
C MET A 260 -42.01 10.15 20.03
N ALA A 261 -43.02 9.31 20.17
CA ALA A 261 -44.03 9.40 21.21
C ALA A 261 -44.25 8.01 21.82
N LYS A 262 -44.55 7.98 23.11
CA LYS A 262 -44.95 6.73 23.79
C LYS A 262 -46.34 6.27 23.36
N ASP A 263 -47.22 7.22 23.01
CA ASP A 263 -48.57 6.96 22.52
C ASP A 263 -48.81 7.69 21.20
N TYR A 264 -49.10 6.94 20.14
CA TYR A 264 -49.45 7.48 18.81
C TYR A 264 -50.97 7.63 18.61
N SER A 265 -51.78 7.30 19.62
CA SER A 265 -53.24 7.25 19.55
C SER A 265 -53.92 8.63 19.53
N THR A 266 -53.21 9.67 19.95
CA THR A 266 -53.67 11.07 19.98
C THR A 266 -53.46 11.80 18.66
N PHE A 267 -52.67 11.23 17.73
CA PHE A 267 -52.35 11.87 16.45
C PHE A 267 -53.34 11.50 15.35
N ASN A 268 -53.67 12.49 14.50
CA ASN A 268 -54.38 12.23 13.26
C ASN A 268 -53.58 11.23 12.41
N TRP A 269 -54.28 10.25 11.82
CA TRP A 269 -53.66 9.21 10.97
C TRP A 269 -52.77 9.80 9.87
N LEU A 270 -53.16 10.96 9.32
CA LEU A 270 -52.41 11.70 8.31
C LEU A 270 -51.07 12.20 8.83
N SER A 271 -51.00 12.66 10.09
CA SER A 271 -49.75 13.14 10.71
C SER A 271 -48.77 12.00 10.95
N ILE A 272 -49.27 10.82 11.36
CA ILE A 272 -48.46 9.61 11.52
C ILE A 272 -47.90 9.15 10.17
N VAL A 273 -48.71 9.12 9.11
CA VAL A 273 -48.27 8.77 7.76
C VAL A 273 -47.25 9.77 7.22
N LEU A 274 -47.48 11.08 7.44
CA LEU A 274 -46.55 12.13 7.03
C LEU A 274 -45.21 12.03 7.77
N MET A 275 -45.23 11.75 9.07
CA MET A 275 -44.03 11.56 9.89
C MET A 275 -43.26 10.30 9.47
N MET A 276 -43.95 9.18 9.20
CA MET A 276 -43.31 7.96 8.69
C MET A 276 -42.70 8.17 7.29
N ALA A 277 -43.44 8.81 6.38
CA ALA A 277 -42.94 9.12 5.04
C ALA A 277 -41.76 10.09 5.08
N TYR A 278 -41.78 11.06 5.98
CA TYR A 278 -40.67 11.99 6.18
C TYR A 278 -39.44 11.29 6.76
N MET A 279 -39.59 10.54 7.86
CA MET A 279 -38.47 9.80 8.46
C MET A 279 -37.87 8.80 7.48
N GLY A 280 -38.71 8.14 6.66
CA GLY A 280 -38.28 7.27 5.58
C GLY A 280 -37.51 8.03 4.49
N THR A 281 -38.05 9.14 3.97
CA THR A 281 -37.39 9.91 2.90
C THR A 281 -36.09 10.56 3.35
N VAL A 282 -36.04 11.11 4.56
CA VAL A 282 -34.80 11.68 5.13
C VAL A 282 -33.74 10.62 5.34
N THR A 283 -34.10 9.47 5.91
CA THR A 283 -33.14 8.37 6.10
C THR A 283 -32.58 7.92 4.75
N VAL A 284 -33.44 7.74 3.73
CA VAL A 284 -33.01 7.34 2.39
C VAL A 284 -32.15 8.40 1.70
N ILE A 285 -32.52 9.68 1.77
CA ILE A 285 -31.76 10.77 1.13
C ILE A 285 -30.39 10.94 1.79
N LEU A 286 -30.33 10.97 3.13
CA LEU A 286 -29.07 11.09 3.87
C LEU A 286 -28.15 9.90 3.60
N LEU A 287 -28.72 8.68 3.62
CA LEU A 287 -27.96 7.47 3.35
C LEU A 287 -27.43 7.46 1.91
N ASN A 288 -28.25 7.86 0.93
CA ASN A 288 -27.82 7.93 -0.48
C ASN A 288 -26.69 8.95 -0.69
N ILE A 289 -26.78 10.13 -0.07
CA ILE A 289 -25.73 11.15 -0.14
C ILE A 289 -24.45 10.65 0.54
N LEU A 290 -24.58 10.03 1.71
CA LEU A 290 -23.44 9.49 2.46
C LEU A 290 -22.77 8.35 1.69
N ILE A 291 -23.54 7.41 1.12
CA ILE A 291 -23.02 6.32 0.29
C ILE A 291 -22.31 6.88 -0.94
N ALA A 292 -22.89 7.85 -1.62
CA ALA A 292 -22.26 8.46 -2.80
C ALA A 292 -20.92 9.10 -2.46
N GLN A 293 -20.85 9.83 -1.34
CA GLN A 293 -19.63 10.51 -0.86
C GLN A 293 -18.57 9.50 -0.40
N MET A 294 -18.96 8.55 0.44
CA MET A 294 -18.07 7.48 0.91
C MET A 294 -17.55 6.63 -0.25
N SER A 295 -18.36 6.37 -1.27
CA SER A 295 -17.94 5.62 -2.46
C SER A 295 -16.86 6.37 -3.25
N THR A 296 -17.04 7.67 -3.51
CA THR A 296 -16.03 8.46 -4.23
C THR A 296 -14.74 8.59 -3.42
N THR A 297 -14.85 8.79 -2.11
CA THR A 297 -13.71 8.90 -1.21
C THR A 297 -12.99 7.57 -1.05
N TYR A 298 -13.73 6.46 -0.99
CA TYR A 298 -13.15 5.12 -0.97
C TYR A 298 -12.31 4.85 -2.22
N ILE A 299 -12.81 5.21 -3.41
CA ILE A 299 -12.04 5.01 -4.67
C ILE A 299 -10.75 5.84 -4.65
N GLN A 300 -10.81 7.09 -4.18
CA GLN A 300 -9.63 7.95 -4.07
C GLN A 300 -8.65 7.44 -3.02
N ALA A 301 -9.15 7.09 -1.82
CA ALA A 301 -8.36 6.54 -0.73
C ALA A 301 -7.70 5.22 -1.13
N LYS A 302 -8.40 4.33 -1.85
CA LYS A 302 -7.84 3.07 -2.35
C LYS A 302 -6.64 3.32 -3.28
N LYS A 303 -6.74 4.28 -4.19
CA LYS A 303 -5.63 4.63 -5.11
C LYS A 303 -4.42 5.17 -4.36
N VAL A 304 -4.65 6.06 -3.38
CA VAL A 304 -3.57 6.64 -2.54
C VAL A 304 -2.94 5.57 -1.66
N ALA A 305 -3.75 4.75 -0.98
CA ALA A 305 -3.32 3.66 -0.11
C ALA A 305 -2.45 2.65 -0.86
N ARG A 306 -2.73 2.35 -2.13
CA ARG A 306 -1.90 1.43 -2.93
C ARG A 306 -0.50 1.96 -3.15
N LEU A 307 -0.39 3.23 -3.55
CA LEU A 307 0.90 3.86 -3.76
C LEU A 307 1.70 3.89 -2.44
N GLU A 308 1.05 4.27 -1.35
CA GLU A 308 1.68 4.32 -0.04
C GLU A 308 2.06 2.93 0.47
N TYR A 309 1.26 1.89 0.18
CA TYR A 309 1.58 0.50 0.46
C TYR A 309 2.83 0.03 -0.30
N ASP A 310 2.95 0.37 -1.59
CA ASP A 310 4.15 0.04 -2.38
C ASP A 310 5.40 0.72 -1.81
N VAL A 311 5.29 2.00 -1.39
CA VAL A 311 6.38 2.73 -0.71
C VAL A 311 6.72 2.10 0.63
N ASP A 312 5.73 1.80 1.46
CA ASP A 312 5.93 1.21 2.79
C ASP A 312 6.59 -0.16 2.67
N ARG A 313 6.18 -0.98 1.71
CA ARG A 313 6.80 -2.27 1.41
C ARG A 313 8.29 -2.13 1.07
N ILE A 314 8.67 -1.13 0.28
CA ILE A 314 10.08 -0.86 -0.05
C ILE A 314 10.84 -0.34 1.18
N LEU A 315 10.21 0.51 1.99
CA LEU A 315 10.86 1.04 3.19
C LEU A 315 11.10 -0.08 4.19
N GLN A 316 10.12 -0.96 4.42
CA GLN A 316 10.25 -2.15 5.24
C GLN A 316 11.37 -3.06 4.70
N LEU A 317 11.40 -3.30 3.39
CA LEU A 317 12.45 -4.09 2.75
C LEU A 317 13.85 -3.49 2.98
N THR A 318 13.98 -2.17 2.81
CA THR A 318 15.25 -1.45 3.04
C THR A 318 15.66 -1.52 4.52
N ARG A 319 14.71 -1.46 5.45
CA ARG A 319 14.98 -1.66 6.88
C ARG A 319 15.48 -3.07 7.15
N MET A 320 14.87 -4.09 6.55
CA MET A 320 15.33 -5.49 6.63
C MET A 320 16.77 -5.63 6.12
N GLU A 321 17.12 -4.96 5.02
CA GLU A 321 18.48 -4.98 4.46
C GLU A 321 19.52 -4.29 5.35
N ARG A 322 19.10 -3.35 6.20
CA ARG A 322 19.99 -2.58 7.08
C ARG A 322 20.28 -3.28 8.41
N PHE A 323 19.60 -4.38 8.73
CA PHE A 323 19.84 -5.11 9.97
C PHE A 323 21.30 -5.58 10.06
N PRO A 324 22.03 -5.20 11.13
CA PRO A 324 23.48 -5.28 11.15
C PRO A 324 24.05 -6.70 11.14
N PHE A 325 23.22 -7.69 11.45
CA PHE A 325 23.62 -9.09 11.55
C PHE A 325 23.35 -9.90 10.29
N LEU A 326 22.62 -9.33 9.32
CA LEU A 326 22.18 -10.06 8.13
C LEU A 326 22.58 -9.28 6.87
N ASN A 327 23.70 -9.63 6.25
CA ASN A 327 24.14 -9.09 4.95
C ASN A 327 23.27 -9.62 3.79
N LEU A 328 21.95 -9.44 3.88
CA LEU A 328 20.96 -10.00 2.95
C LEU A 328 21.17 -9.48 1.52
N ARG A 329 21.56 -8.20 1.40
CA ARG A 329 21.76 -7.52 0.12
C ARG A 329 22.91 -8.11 -0.70
N VAL A 330 23.99 -8.56 -0.05
CA VAL A 330 25.12 -9.23 -0.74
C VAL A 330 24.79 -10.70 -0.97
N ARG A 331 24.19 -11.36 0.03
CA ARG A 331 23.92 -12.81 0.01
C ARG A 331 22.91 -13.22 -1.06
N TYR A 332 21.86 -12.43 -1.25
CA TYR A 332 20.79 -12.68 -2.22
C TYR A 332 20.86 -11.77 -3.45
N TYR A 333 22.02 -11.15 -3.71
CA TYR A 333 22.21 -10.34 -4.90
C TYR A 333 22.06 -11.19 -6.17
N LYS A 334 21.23 -10.69 -7.09
CA LYS A 334 21.12 -11.17 -8.46
C LYS A 334 21.37 -10.00 -9.40
N GLU A 335 22.24 -10.22 -10.37
CA GLU A 335 22.57 -9.22 -11.39
C GLU A 335 21.39 -8.96 -12.35
N GLY A 336 20.62 -9.99 -12.63
CA GLY A 336 19.34 -9.92 -13.33
C GLY A 336 18.52 -11.21 -13.21
N ASP A 337 17.28 -11.18 -13.68
CA ASP A 337 16.43 -12.37 -13.84
C ASP A 337 15.83 -12.39 -15.25
N TRP A 338 15.79 -13.58 -15.84
CA TRP A 338 15.10 -13.87 -17.09
C TRP A 338 13.61 -14.09 -16.82
N ILE A 339 12.76 -13.31 -17.49
CA ILE A 339 11.30 -13.41 -17.33
C ILE A 339 10.66 -13.47 -18.72
N SER A 340 9.80 -14.47 -18.93
CA SER A 340 9.03 -14.59 -20.17
C SER A 340 7.91 -13.56 -20.21
N GLU A 341 7.52 -13.11 -21.40
CA GLU A 341 6.47 -12.12 -21.62
C GLU A 341 5.16 -12.48 -20.90
N ILE A 342 4.71 -13.72 -21.07
CA ILE A 342 3.46 -14.21 -20.46
C ILE A 342 3.54 -14.20 -18.93
N LYS A 343 4.71 -14.56 -18.37
CA LYS A 343 4.92 -14.54 -16.92
C LYS A 343 4.99 -13.10 -16.41
N LEU A 344 5.69 -12.21 -17.12
CA LEU A 344 5.74 -10.78 -16.80
C LEU A 344 4.34 -10.16 -16.82
N ALA A 345 3.57 -10.39 -17.90
CA ALA A 345 2.21 -9.90 -18.03
C ALA A 345 1.31 -10.45 -16.92
N LYS A 346 1.35 -11.77 -16.66
CA LYS A 346 0.58 -12.40 -15.57
C LYS A 346 0.94 -11.80 -14.21
N GLU A 347 2.22 -11.56 -13.96
CA GLU A 347 2.66 -10.96 -12.69
C GLU A 347 2.26 -9.49 -12.60
N LEU A 348 2.40 -8.69 -13.65
CA LEU A 348 1.93 -7.30 -13.68
C LEU A 348 0.41 -7.20 -13.52
N LEU A 349 -0.33 -8.15 -14.10
CA LEU A 349 -1.78 -8.29 -13.97
C LEU A 349 -2.23 -8.70 -12.57
N GLU A 350 -1.49 -9.60 -11.93
CA GLU A 350 -1.74 -9.99 -10.52
C GLU A 350 -1.65 -8.76 -9.59
N PHE A 351 -0.83 -7.75 -9.95
CA PHE A 351 -0.70 -6.49 -9.20
C PHE A 351 -1.62 -5.36 -9.69
N SER A 352 -2.22 -5.46 -10.89
CA SER A 352 -3.20 -4.47 -11.38
C SER A 352 -4.59 -4.79 -10.83
N GLU A 353 -4.82 -4.46 -9.57
CA GLU A 353 -6.11 -4.68 -8.88
C GLU A 353 -7.24 -3.72 -9.34
N ASP A 354 -6.99 -2.86 -10.33
CA ASP A 354 -8.05 -2.12 -11.04
C ASP A 354 -8.71 -3.06 -12.05
N ARG A 355 -9.17 -4.20 -11.54
CA ARG A 355 -9.76 -5.28 -12.30
C ARG A 355 -11.06 -4.79 -12.91
N ASN A 356 -11.02 -4.32 -14.15
CA ASN A 356 -12.18 -4.54 -15.01
C ASN A 356 -12.26 -6.07 -15.18
N PRO A 357 -13.37 -6.74 -14.86
CA PRO A 357 -13.51 -8.19 -15.00
C PRO A 357 -13.21 -8.72 -16.42
N TRP A 358 -13.10 -7.81 -17.39
CA TRP A 358 -12.92 -8.02 -18.82
C TRP A 358 -11.54 -7.59 -19.34
N GLU A 359 -10.66 -7.01 -18.51
CA GLU A 359 -9.30 -6.65 -18.94
C GLU A 359 -8.48 -7.94 -19.10
N SER A 360 -8.16 -8.27 -20.35
CA SER A 360 -7.54 -9.53 -20.71
C SER A 360 -6.02 -9.47 -20.55
N VAL A 361 -5.39 -10.64 -20.35
CA VAL A 361 -3.92 -10.73 -20.31
C VAL A 361 -3.30 -10.11 -21.56
N GLU A 362 -3.98 -10.24 -22.70
CA GLU A 362 -3.54 -9.73 -24.00
C GLU A 362 -3.48 -8.20 -24.04
N GLU A 363 -4.35 -7.49 -23.32
CA GLU A 363 -4.39 -6.02 -23.35
C GLU A 363 -3.19 -5.41 -22.61
N LYS A 364 -2.84 -5.94 -21.43
CA LYS A 364 -1.59 -5.56 -20.74
C LYS A 364 -0.35 -6.01 -21.47
N LEU A 365 -0.44 -7.15 -22.14
CA LEU A 365 0.65 -7.67 -22.93
C LEU A 365 0.89 -6.78 -24.17
N ASN A 366 -0.16 -6.22 -24.77
CA ASN A 366 -0.06 -5.20 -25.81
C ASN A 366 0.52 -3.87 -25.30
N GLU A 367 0.13 -3.41 -24.10
CA GLU A 367 0.76 -2.21 -23.48
C GLU A 367 2.26 -2.42 -23.26
N ILE A 368 2.67 -3.61 -22.79
CA ILE A 368 4.08 -3.98 -22.63
C ILE A 368 4.75 -4.00 -24.01
N ARG A 369 4.16 -4.68 -25.01
CA ARG A 369 4.69 -4.72 -26.39
C ARG A 369 4.84 -3.33 -26.99
N ASP A 370 3.92 -2.40 -26.75
CA ASP A 370 4.00 -1.02 -27.24
C ASP A 370 5.14 -0.23 -26.59
N LEU A 371 5.34 -0.40 -25.28
CA LEU A 371 6.47 0.20 -24.56
C LEU A 371 7.78 -0.39 -25.07
N MET A 372 7.82 -1.71 -25.29
CA MET A 372 8.97 -2.40 -25.85
C MET A 372 9.26 -1.98 -27.29
N ARG A 373 8.24 -1.80 -28.12
CA ARG A 373 8.38 -1.32 -29.51
C ARG A 373 8.96 0.10 -29.53
N LYS A 374 8.58 0.96 -28.59
CA LYS A 374 9.21 2.28 -28.42
C LYS A 374 10.69 2.16 -28.04
N MET A 375 11.06 1.23 -27.17
CA MET A 375 12.46 1.00 -26.79
C MET A 375 13.29 0.39 -27.92
N VAL A 376 12.76 -0.61 -28.64
CA VAL A 376 13.44 -1.22 -29.80
C VAL A 376 13.72 -0.16 -30.88
N LYS A 377 12.77 0.74 -31.13
CA LYS A 377 12.96 1.89 -32.04
C LYS A 377 14.07 2.84 -31.59
N GLN A 378 14.25 3.05 -30.29
CA GLN A 378 15.36 3.86 -29.77
C GLN A 378 16.72 3.15 -29.91
N ILE A 379 16.75 1.82 -29.78
CA ILE A 379 17.97 1.00 -29.94
C ILE A 379 18.35 0.85 -31.42
N ARG A 380 17.38 0.94 -32.34
CA ARG A 380 17.57 0.85 -33.79
C ARG A 380 17.30 2.20 -34.49
N PRO A 381 18.14 3.23 -34.33
CA PRO A 381 17.89 4.58 -34.86
C PRO A 381 18.06 4.70 -36.40
N GLY A 382 17.85 3.64 -37.17
CA GLY A 382 18.13 3.61 -38.61
C GLY A 382 17.08 2.90 -39.48
N GLN A 383 15.90 2.60 -38.95
CA GLN A 383 14.76 2.13 -39.75
C GLN A 383 13.74 3.27 -39.91
N GLU A 384 14.04 4.19 -40.83
CA GLU A 384 13.03 4.96 -41.56
C GLU A 384 13.00 4.49 -43.01
#